data_AF-A0A969LQY5-F1
#
_entry.id   AF-A0A969LQY5-F1
#
_cell.length_a   1.000
_cell.length_b   1.000
_cell.length_c   1.000
_cell.angle_alpha   90.00
_cell.angle_beta   90.00
_cell.angle_gamma   90.00
#
_symmetry.space_group_name_H-M   'P 1'
#
loop_
_entity.id
_entity.type
_entity.pdbx_description
1 polymer ?
#
loop_
_entity_poly.entity_id
_entity_poly.type
_entity_poly.pdbx_seq_one_letter_code
_entity_poly.pdbx_strand_id
1 'polypeptide(L)'
;MFEKLKTKWKVSGWRLFFILCTFAIGGSLTGFVGKKIMNLLNIEADWLWAILYILLITIIWPLAVVMVSIPFGQFRFFTSYIKKIGVRMGIVRKSAVSSR
;
A
#
# COMPACT_ATOMS: atom_id res chain seq x y z
N MET A 1 -0.53 -20.54 -7.40
CA MET A 1 -0.57 -19.31 -6.57
C MET A 1 -1.44 -18.21 -7.18
N PHE A 2 -1.20 -17.82 -8.45
CA PHE A 2 -1.95 -16.76 -9.13
C PHE A 2 -3.46 -17.03 -9.23
N GLU A 3 -3.89 -18.28 -9.47
CA GLU A 3 -5.32 -18.64 -9.47
C GLU A 3 -6.02 -18.32 -8.14
N LYS A 4 -5.37 -18.58 -7.00
CA LYS A 4 -5.92 -18.25 -5.67
C LYS A 4 -6.12 -16.74 -5.51
N LEU A 5 -5.18 -15.92 -6.03
CA LEU A 5 -5.28 -14.46 -6.00
C LEU A 5 -6.37 -13.93 -6.93
N LYS A 6 -6.47 -14.48 -8.16
CA LYS A 6 -7.55 -14.14 -9.10
C LYS A 6 -8.92 -14.41 -8.48
N THR A 7 -9.11 -15.58 -7.86
CA THR A 7 -10.38 -15.93 -7.19
C THR A 7 -10.65 -15.07 -5.96
N LYS A 8 -9.64 -14.83 -5.11
CA LYS A 8 -9.78 -14.03 -3.88
C LYS A 8 -10.14 -12.56 -4.18
N TRP A 9 -9.58 -12.00 -5.25
CA TRP A 9 -9.80 -10.60 -5.63
C TRP A 9 -10.83 -10.42 -6.75
N LYS A 10 -11.34 -11.52 -7.32
CA LYS A 10 -12.30 -11.54 -8.44
C LYS A 10 -11.81 -10.68 -9.62
N VAL A 11 -10.58 -10.91 -10.06
CA VAL A 11 -9.93 -10.16 -11.16
C VAL A 11 -9.46 -11.08 -12.29
N SER A 12 -9.46 -10.56 -13.51
CA SER A 12 -8.88 -11.24 -14.67
C SER A 12 -7.35 -11.33 -14.58
N GLY A 13 -6.73 -12.20 -15.39
CA GLY A 13 -5.27 -12.38 -15.40
C GLY A 13 -4.50 -11.10 -15.68
N TRP A 14 -4.91 -10.34 -16.71
CA TRP A 14 -4.30 -9.05 -17.05
C TRP A 14 -4.42 -8.03 -15.92
N ARG A 15 -5.57 -7.98 -15.25
CA ARG A 15 -5.78 -7.08 -14.12
C ARG A 15 -4.92 -7.48 -12.93
N LEU A 16 -4.77 -8.78 -12.64
CA LEU A 16 -3.86 -9.26 -11.61
C LEU A 16 -2.41 -8.86 -11.89
N PHE A 17 -1.96 -8.99 -13.14
CA PHE A 17 -0.62 -8.57 -13.54
C PHE A 17 -0.36 -7.09 -13.20
N PHE A 18 -1.25 -6.18 -13.61
CA PHE A 18 -1.11 -4.75 -13.29
C PHE A 18 -1.20 -4.43 -11.79
N ILE A 19 -2.02 -5.17 -11.04
CA ILE A 19 -2.06 -5.07 -9.58
C ILE A 19 -0.70 -5.44 -8.97
N LEU A 20 -0.09 -6.54 -9.43
CA LEU A 20 1.23 -6.97 -8.96
C LEU A 20 2.33 -5.97 -9.34
N CYS A 21 2.32 -5.43 -10.56
CA CYS A 21 3.22 -4.33 -10.96
C CYS A 21 3.05 -3.11 -10.06
N THR A 22 1.81 -2.73 -9.74
CA THR A 22 1.53 -1.61 -8.84
C THR A 22 2.07 -1.87 -7.43
N PHE A 23 1.92 -3.09 -6.90
CA PHE A 23 2.50 -3.45 -5.60
C PHE A 23 4.03 -3.41 -5.61
N ALA A 24 4.67 -3.93 -6.66
CA ALA A 24 6.13 -3.91 -6.78
C ALA A 24 6.66 -2.47 -6.83
N ILE A 25 6.13 -1.65 -7.74
CA ILE A 25 6.55 -0.26 -7.92
C ILE A 25 6.21 0.59 -6.69
N GLY A 26 4.98 0.47 -6.16
CA GLY A 26 4.55 1.19 -4.95
C GLY A 26 5.36 0.80 -3.71
N GLY A 27 5.70 -0.48 -3.56
CA GLY A 27 6.57 -0.98 -2.49
C GLY A 27 7.99 -0.45 -2.60
N SER A 28 8.61 -0.51 -3.78
CA SER A 28 9.93 0.06 -4.04
C SER A 28 9.96 1.58 -3.79
N LEU A 29 8.93 2.30 -4.24
CA LEU A 29 8.80 3.74 -4.01
C LEU A 29 8.69 4.06 -2.52
N THR A 30 7.88 3.29 -1.77
CA THR A 30 7.74 3.46 -0.32
C THR A 30 9.09 3.30 0.39
N GLY A 31 9.84 2.24 0.08
CA GLY A 31 11.15 2.00 0.68
C GLY A 31 12.16 3.09 0.33
N PHE A 32 12.16 3.56 -0.93
CA PHE A 32 13.01 4.66 -1.36
C PHE A 32 12.71 5.96 -0.62
N VAL A 33 11.44 6.37 -0.57
CA VAL A 33 11.01 7.59 0.15
C VAL A 33 11.26 7.45 1.65
N GLY A 34 10.96 6.30 2.23
CA GLY A 34 11.22 6.01 3.64
C GLY A 34 12.70 6.17 4.01
N LYS A 35 13.60 5.58 3.21
CA LYS A 35 15.06 5.75 3.42
C LYS A 35 15.49 7.20 3.27
N LYS A 36 14.97 7.91 2.27
CA LYS A 36 15.30 9.33 2.06
C LYS A 36 14.90 10.19 3.26
N ILE A 37 13.72 9.97 3.83
CA ILE A 37 13.26 10.67 5.03
C ILE A 37 14.10 10.27 6.25
N MET A 38 14.37 8.98 6.47
CA MET A 38 15.21 8.53 7.59
C MET A 38 16.61 9.14 7.55
N ASN A 39 17.21 9.26 6.37
CA ASN A 39 18.51 9.89 6.20
C ASN A 39 18.50 11.39 6.54
N LEU A 40 17.37 12.08 6.39
CA LEU A 40 17.22 13.48 6.80
C LEU A 40 17.10 13.64 8.32
N LEU A 41 16.59 12.62 9.01
CA LEU A 41 16.41 12.64 10.47
C LEU A 41 17.71 12.36 11.24
N ASN A 42 18.78 11.88 10.57
CA ASN A 42 20.10 11.59 11.15
C ASN A 42 20.03 10.82 12.49
N ILE A 43 19.28 9.73 12.54
CA ILE A 43 19.10 8.93 13.75
C ILE A 43 20.25 7.94 13.90
N GLU A 44 21.05 8.11 14.94
CA GLU A 44 22.25 7.30 15.22
C GLU A 44 21.93 5.94 15.86
N ALA A 45 20.87 5.86 16.66
CA ALA A 45 20.49 4.62 17.34
C ALA A 45 19.81 3.65 16.36
N ASP A 46 20.48 2.54 16.03
CA ASP A 46 20.00 1.52 15.09
C ASP A 46 18.60 0.96 15.43
N TRP A 47 18.34 0.67 16.70
CA TRP A 47 17.06 0.14 17.15
C TRP A 47 15.92 1.16 16.96
N LEU A 48 16.19 2.43 17.23
CA LEU A 48 15.24 3.52 17.05
C LEU A 48 15.02 3.82 15.57
N TRP A 49 16.09 3.78 14.78
CA TRP A 49 16.04 3.89 13.33
C TRP A 49 15.12 2.82 12.73
N ALA A 50 15.28 1.56 13.14
CA ALA A 50 14.47 0.45 12.64
C ALA A 50 12.97 0.63 12.96
N ILE A 51 12.64 0.99 14.21
CA ILE A 51 11.25 1.21 14.63
C ILE A 51 10.62 2.36 13.83
N LEU A 52 11.31 3.49 13.73
CA LEU A 52 10.81 4.66 13.02
C LEU A 52 10.68 4.39 11.52
N TYR A 53 11.64 3.68 10.92
CA TYR A 53 11.56 3.28 9.52
C TYR A 53 10.32 2.41 9.26
N ILE A 54 10.04 1.40 10.11
CA ILE A 54 8.86 0.54 9.98
C ILE A 54 7.56 1.35 10.10
N LEU A 55 7.46 2.24 11.09
CA LEU A 55 6.28 3.10 11.26
C LEU A 55 6.08 4.01 10.05
N LEU A 56 7.17 4.61 9.57
CA LEU A 56 7.17 5.53 8.45
C LEU A 56 6.73 4.86 7.15
N ILE A 57 7.33 3.72 6.77
CA ILE A 57 6.94 3.01 5.55
C ILE A 57 5.50 2.52 5.63
N THR A 58 5.01 2.14 6.82
CA THR A 58 3.62 1.72 7.02
C THR A 58 2.64 2.85 6.73
N ILE A 59 2.98 4.09 7.10
CA ILE A 59 2.16 5.28 6.83
C ILE A 59 2.27 5.71 5.36
N ILE A 60 3.46 5.63 4.75
CA ILE A 60 3.70 6.06 3.36
C ILE A 60 3.09 5.08 2.35
N TRP A 61 3.11 3.78 2.65
CA TRP A 61 2.75 2.73 1.72
C TRP A 61 1.36 2.88 1.08
N PRO A 62 0.26 3.16 1.83
CA PRO A 62 -1.06 3.35 1.23
C PRO A 62 -1.08 4.49 0.21
N LEU A 63 -0.35 5.58 0.47
CA LEU A 63 -0.25 6.72 -0.44
C LEU A 63 0.53 6.34 -1.70
N ALA A 64 1.69 5.71 -1.53
CA ALA A 64 2.54 5.30 -2.65
C ALA A 64 1.81 4.35 -3.61
N VAL A 65 1.15 3.32 -3.07
CA VAL A 65 0.41 2.34 -3.88
C VAL A 65 -0.76 2.99 -4.60
N VAL A 66 -1.49 3.93 -3.97
CA VAL A 66 -2.58 4.66 -4.64
C VAL A 66 -2.05 5.55 -5.76
N MET A 67 -0.97 6.29 -5.53
CA MET A 67 -0.36 7.14 -6.57
C MET A 67 0.09 6.31 -7.77
N VAL A 68 0.80 5.21 -7.54
CA VAL A 68 1.26 4.31 -8.61
C VAL A 68 0.10 3.62 -9.32
N SER A 69 -1.02 3.38 -8.65
CA SER A 69 -2.18 2.73 -9.28
C SER A 69 -2.91 3.57 -10.34
N ILE A 70 -2.64 4.88 -10.40
CA ILE A 70 -3.26 5.83 -11.36
C ILE A 70 -2.88 5.47 -12.80
N PRO A 71 -1.59 5.41 -13.20
CA PRO A 71 -1.19 5.05 -14.56
C PRO A 71 -1.61 3.63 -14.97
N PHE A 72 -1.77 2.70 -14.02
CA PHE A 72 -2.21 1.33 -14.28
C PHE A 72 -3.73 1.14 -14.29
N GLY A 73 -4.51 2.21 -14.08
CA GLY A 73 -5.98 2.15 -14.03
C GLY A 73 -6.54 1.33 -12.85
N GLN A 74 -5.73 1.02 -11.83
CA GLN A 74 -6.13 0.22 -10.67
C GLN A 74 -6.54 1.06 -9.45
N PHE A 75 -6.70 2.38 -9.60
CA PHE A 75 -7.05 3.31 -8.52
C PHE A 75 -8.27 2.88 -7.69
N ARG A 76 -9.39 2.52 -8.35
CA ARG A 76 -10.61 2.06 -7.66
C ARG A 76 -10.37 0.77 -6.87
N PHE A 77 -9.54 -0.13 -7.39
CA PHE A 77 -9.19 -1.37 -6.70
C PHE A 77 -8.42 -1.09 -5.41
N PHE A 78 -7.34 -0.30 -5.50
CA PHE A 78 -6.45 -0.03 -4.37
C PHE A 78 -7.08 0.87 -3.31
N THR A 79 -7.85 1.88 -3.71
CA THR A 79 -8.61 2.69 -2.75
C THR A 79 -9.63 1.86 -1.97
N SER A 80 -10.38 0.96 -2.62
CA SER A 80 -11.26 0.02 -1.93
C SER A 80 -10.49 -0.98 -1.07
N TYR A 81 -9.33 -1.45 -1.52
CA TYR A 81 -8.47 -2.37 -0.76
C TYR A 81 -7.95 -1.73 0.52
N ILE A 82 -7.40 -0.51 0.44
CA ILE A 82 -6.89 0.25 1.59
C ILE A 82 -8.03 0.62 2.54
N LYS A 83 -9.19 1.04 2.04
CA LYS A 83 -10.37 1.29 2.89
C LYS A 83 -10.77 0.05 3.68
N LYS A 84 -10.79 -1.13 3.05
CA LYS A 84 -11.08 -2.41 3.74
C LYS A 84 -10.05 -2.71 4.82
N ILE A 85 -8.76 -2.42 4.59
CA ILE A 85 -7.71 -2.54 5.60
C ILE A 85 -7.95 -1.56 6.75
N GLY A 86 -8.22 -0.30 6.45
CA GLY A 86 -8.49 0.75 7.45
C GLY A 86 -9.70 0.43 8.32
N VAL A 87 -10.77 -0.16 7.77
CA VAL A 87 -11.92 -0.64 8.57
C VAL A 87 -11.51 -1.77 9.51
N ARG A 88 -10.67 -2.72 9.06
CA ARG A 88 -10.20 -3.82 9.91
C ARG A 88 -9.25 -3.36 11.02
N MET A 89 -8.47 -2.32 10.75
CA MET A 89 -7.60 -1.68 11.73
C MET A 89 -8.36 -0.74 12.68
N GLY A 90 -9.67 -0.53 12.49
CA GLY A 90 -10.46 0.41 13.28
C GLY A 90 -10.21 1.90 12.96
N ILE A 91 -9.39 2.20 11.95
CA ILE A 91 -9.02 3.56 11.54
C ILE A 91 -10.17 4.23 10.75
N VAL A 92 -10.96 3.44 10.01
CA VAL A 92 -12.06 3.93 9.17
C VAL A 92 -13.40 3.37 9.66
N ARG A 93 -14.39 4.24 9.87
CA ARG A 93 -15.74 3.80 10.29
C ARG A 93 -16.44 3.02 9.17
N LYS A 94 -17.03 1.88 9.53
CA LYS A 94 -17.72 0.93 8.63
C LYS A 94 -18.85 1.59 7.81
N SER A 95 -19.51 2.59 8.36
CA SER A 95 -20.61 3.34 7.73
C SER A 95 -20.19 4.08 6.45
N ALA A 96 -18.91 4.44 6.29
CA ALA A 96 -18.39 5.13 5.11
C ALA A 96 -18.12 4.21 3.91
N VAL A 97 -18.27 2.88 4.07
CA VAL A 97 -17.92 1.86 3.06
C VAL A 97 -19.15 1.17 2.47
N SER A 98 -20.32 1.30 3.09
CA SER A 98 -21.53 0.52 2.77
C SER A 98 -22.46 1.13 1.71
N SER A 99 -22.13 2.27 1.08
CA SER A 99 -23.04 3.01 0.19
C SER A 99 -22.75 2.88 -1.32
N ARG A 100 -22.09 1.81 -1.78
CA ARG A 100 -21.92 1.51 -3.22
C ARG A 100 -21.99 0.03 -3.51
#